data_AF-A0A970DVZ0-F1
#
_entry.id   AF-A0A970DVZ0-F1
#
_cell.length_a   1.000
_cell.length_b   1.000
_cell.length_c   1.000
_cell.angle_alpha   90.00
_cell.angle_beta   90.00
_cell.angle_gamma   90.00
#
_symmetry.space_group_name_H-M   'P 1'
#
loop_
_entity.id
_entity.type
_entity.pdbx_description
1 polymer ?
#
loop_
_entity_poly.entity_id
_entity_poly.type
_entity_poly.pdbx_seq_one_letter_code
_entity_poly.pdbx_strand_id
1 'polypeptide(L)' 'SVNGRFDFLFGAGFIYTSRYSPFLLCGGVKCLVPSKSVVYEVEAFYQILPPLLFHLGYSSEGNALFLGLGLAYK' A
#
# COMPACT_ATOMS: atom_id res chain seq x y z
N SER A 1 17.04 -3.61 -8.67
CA SER A 1 18.21 -3.50 -7.77
C SER A 1 18.65 -2.06 -7.74
N VAL A 2 18.29 -1.30 -6.71
CA VAL A 2 18.77 0.08 -6.54
C VAL A 2 19.90 0.01 -5.50
N ASN A 3 21.14 -0.05 -5.99
CA ASN A 3 22.36 0.37 -5.32
C ASN A 3 22.71 -0.13 -3.89
N GLY A 4 22.40 -1.38 -3.52
CA GLY A 4 23.10 -2.06 -2.40
C GLY A 4 23.12 -1.32 -1.05
N ARG A 5 22.23 -0.36 -0.87
CA ARG A 5 22.03 0.44 0.34
C ARG A 5 20.64 0.12 0.86
N PHE A 6 20.54 -0.15 2.15
CA PHE A 6 19.26 -0.33 2.82
C PHE A 6 18.58 1.04 2.89
N ASP A 7 17.75 1.34 1.87
CA ASP A 7 16.90 2.52 1.89
C ASP A 7 15.70 2.22 2.80
N PHE A 8 15.51 3.06 3.80
CA PHE A 8 14.40 2.95 4.74
C PHE A 8 13.23 3.81 4.26
N LEU A 9 12.05 3.21 4.18
CA LEU A 9 10.78 3.90 3.92
C LEU A 9 10.10 4.21 5.24
N PHE A 10 10.04 5.50 5.59
CA PHE A 10 9.28 5.99 6.73
C PHE A 10 8.12 6.82 6.23
N GLY A 11 6.90 6.50 6.64
CA GLY A 11 5.71 7.19 6.17
C GLY A 11 4.58 7.19 7.17
N ALA A 12 3.64 8.09 6.92
CA ALA A 12 2.39 8.18 7.65
C ALA A 12 1.25 8.10 6.63
N GLY A 13 0.13 7.52 7.05
CA GLY A 13 -1.03 7.35 6.20
C GLY A 13 -2.32 7.29 6.98
N PHE A 14 -3.41 7.37 6.23
CA PHE A 14 -4.76 7.21 6.70
C PHE A 14 -5.23 5.83 6.31
N ILE A 15 -5.87 5.15 7.27
CA ILE A 15 -6.53 3.88 7.05
C ILE A 15 -8.02 4.12 7.26
N TYR A 16 -8.79 4.01 6.19
CA TYR A 16 -10.23 4.00 6.24
C TYR A 16 -10.70 2.54 6.25
N THR A 17 -11.28 2.13 7.37
CA THR A 17 -11.91 0.80 7.50
C THR A 17 -13.40 0.99 7.72
N SER A 18 -14.20 0.29 6.94
CA SER A 18 -15.65 0.24 7.17
C SER A 18 -15.99 -0.98 8.01
N ARG A 19 -16.83 -0.81 9.03
CA ARG A 19 -17.35 -1.95 9.81
C ARG A 19 -18.39 -2.76 9.02
N TYR A 20 -19.07 -2.10 8.08
CA TYR A 20 -20.21 -2.66 7.34
C TYR A 20 -19.84 -3.19 5.96
N SER A 21 -18.62 -2.93 5.48
CA SER A 21 -18.12 -3.48 4.23
C SER A 21 -16.72 -4.06 4.42
N PRO A 22 -16.38 -5.16 3.73
CA PRO A 22 -15.04 -5.76 3.76
C PRO A 22 -14.03 -4.94 2.92
N PHE A 23 -14.19 -3.61 2.91
CA PHE A 23 -13.40 -2.65 2.18
C PHE A 23 -12.49 -1.90 3.14
N LEU A 24 -11.21 -1.86 2.80
CA LEU A 24 -10.17 -1.16 3.53
C LEU A 24 -9.40 -0.32 2.52
N LEU A 25 -9.31 0.99 2.78
CA LEU A 25 -8.58 1.92 1.94
C LEU A 25 -7.46 2.54 2.76
N CYS A 26 -6.24 2.37 2.29
CA CYS A 26 -5.04 2.97 2.83
C CYS A 26 -4.54 4.04 1.86
N GLY A 27 -4.17 5.20 2.37
CA GLY A 27 -3.50 6.22 1.58
C GLY A 27 -2.45 6.90 2.43
N GLY A 28 -1.24 7.04 1.94
CA GLY A 28 -0.15 7.58 2.73
C GLY A 28 0.96 8.20 1.90
N VAL A 29 1.82 8.91 2.60
CA VAL A 29 3.03 9.49 2.04
C VAL A 29 4.20 8.83 2.76
N LYS A 30 5.11 8.25 1.98
CA LYS A 30 6.33 7.62 2.47
C LYS A 30 7.53 8.43 1.99
N CYS A 31 8.50 8.64 2.85
CA CYS A 31 9.78 9.25 2.53
C CYS A 31 10.84 8.15 2.47
N LEU A 32 11.55 8.10 1.35
CA LEU A 32 12.75 7.27 1.18
C LEU A 32 13.96 7.99 1.76
N VAL A 33 14.60 7.39 2.76
CA VAL A 33 15.84 7.87 3.36
C VAL A 33 16.96 6.87 3.02
N PRO A 34 18.10 7.31 2.45
CA PRO A 34 18.64 8.68 2.40
C PRO A 34 18.32 9.48 1.13
N SER A 35 17.61 8.88 0.17
CA SER A 35 17.33 9.46 -1.16
C SER A 35 16.46 10.74 -1.13
N LYS A 36 15.87 11.08 0.03
CA LYS A 36 15.00 12.26 0.28
C LYS A 36 13.87 12.40 -0.75
N SER A 37 13.41 11.28 -1.29
CA SER A 37 12.30 11.25 -2.25
C SER A 37 10.99 11.08 -1.49
N VAL A 38 10.00 11.91 -1.84
CA VAL A 38 8.63 11.79 -1.33
C VAL A 38 7.87 10.88 -2.29
N VAL A 39 7.39 9.77 -1.75
CA VAL A 39 6.62 8.75 -2.48
C VAL A 39 5.19 8.78 -1.98
N TYR A 40 4.24 8.94 -2.91
CA TYR A 40 2.83 8.86 -2.62
C TYR A 40 2.34 7.45 -2.93
N GLU A 41 1.65 6.84 -1.97
CA GLU A 41 1.06 5.52 -2.14
C GLU A 41 -0.41 5.51 -1.76
N VAL A 42 -1.21 4.90 -2.62
CA VAL A 42 -2.64 4.69 -2.39
C VAL A 42 -2.90 3.21 -2.60
N GLU A 43 -3.44 2.54 -1.58
CA GLU A 43 -3.70 1.11 -1.58
C GLU A 43 -5.16 0.87 -1.20
N ALA A 44 -5.91 0.20 -2.07
CA ALA A 44 -7.27 -0.25 -1.82
C ALA A 44 -7.30 -1.76 -1.66
N PHE A 45 -7.94 -2.23 -0.61
CA PHE A 45 -8.10 -3.63 -0.28
C PHE A 45 -9.59 -3.96 -0.22
N TYR A 46 -10.00 -4.98 -0.96
CA TYR A 46 -11.39 -5.42 -1.01
C TYR A 46 -11.47 -6.93 -0.89
N GLN A 47 -12.14 -7.42 0.16
CA GLN A 47 -12.37 -8.84 0.35
C GLN A 47 -13.73 -9.24 -0.25
N ILE A 48 -13.68 -9.96 -1.37
CA ILE A 48 -14.87 -10.45 -2.09
C ILE A 48 -15.44 -11.69 -1.37
N LEU A 49 -14.55 -12.58 -0.92
CA LEU A 49 -14.91 -13.83 -0.27
C LEU A 49 -13.85 -14.16 0.79
N PRO A 50 -14.19 -14.45 2.06
CA PRO A 50 -13.19 -14.91 3.02
C PRO A 50 -12.53 -16.22 2.55
N PRO A 51 -11.19 -16.36 2.57
CA PRO A 51 -10.16 -15.40 2.99
C PRO A 51 -9.59 -14.54 1.84
N LEU A 52 -10.05 -14.69 0.60
CA LEU A 52 -9.56 -13.98 -0.59
C LEU A 52 -9.74 -12.46 -0.50
N LEU A 53 -8.63 -11.75 -0.66
CA LEU A 53 -8.56 -10.30 -0.65
C LEU A 53 -7.92 -9.80 -1.93
N PHE A 54 -8.57 -8.84 -2.59
CA PHE A 54 -7.99 -8.10 -3.71
C PHE A 54 -7.29 -6.86 -3.20
N HIS A 55 -6.07 -6.64 -3.66
CA HIS A 55 -5.26 -5.49 -3.36
C HIS A 55 -5.00 -4.71 -4.67
N LEU A 56 -5.29 -3.42 -4.66
CA LEU A 56 -4.99 -2.49 -5.74
C LEU A 56 -4.18 -1.33 -5.17
N GLY A 57 -2.90 -1.27 -5.51
CA GLY A 57 -1.98 -0.23 -5.08
C GLY A 57 -1.57 0.68 -6.23
N TYR A 58 -1.25 1.93 -5.92
CA TYR A 58 -0.57 2.87 -6.80
C TYR A 58 0.63 3.45 -6.05
N SER A 59 1.79 3.50 -6.71
CA SER A 59 2.98 4.18 -6.18
C SER A 59 3.49 5.20 -7.18
N SER A 60 3.73 6.43 -6.69
CA SER A 60 4.25 7.52 -7.52
C SER A 60 5.72 7.37 -7.86
N GLU A 61 6.50 6.59 -7.08
CA GLU A 61 7.94 6.40 -7.34
C GLU A 61 8.16 5.61 -8.64
N GLY A 62 7.42 4.50 -8.79
CA GLY A 62 7.47 3.67 -9.99
C GLY A 62 6.51 4.11 -11.09
N ASN A 63 5.65 5.11 -10.83
CA ASN A 63 4.46 5.43 -11.62
C ASN A 63 3.72 4.15 -12.04
N ALA A 64 3.52 3.26 -11.07
CA ALA A 64 3.08 1.89 -11.30
C ALA A 64 1.82 1.60 -10.51
N LEU A 65 0.93 0.83 -11.15
CA LEU A 65 -0.22 0.21 -10.52
C LEU A 65 0.13 -1.23 -10.15
N PHE A 66 -0.18 -1.60 -8.91
CA PHE A 66 0.02 -2.93 -8.37
C PHE A 66 -1.34 -3.58 -8.18
N LEU A 67 -1.47 -4.80 -8.71
CA LEU A 67 -2.63 -5.66 -8.48
C LEU A 67 -2.12 -6.89 -7.75
N GLY A 68 -2.66 -7.14 -6.56
CA GLY A 68 -2.31 -8.24 -5.70
C GLY A 68 -3.54 -9.04 -5.29
N LEU A 69 -3.31 -10.32 -5.02
CA LEU A 69 -4.27 -11.20 -4.35
C LEU A 69 -3.63 -11.64 -3.04
N GLY A 70 -4.36 -11.47 -1.95
CA GLY A 70 -3.93 -11.81 -0.60
C GLY A 70 -4.92 -12.72 0.11
N LEU A 71 -4.51 -13.23 1.26
CA LEU A 71 -5.36 -13.99 2.16
C LEU A 71 -5.49 -13.20 3.46
N ALA A 72 -6.72 -12.86 3.83
CA ALA A 72 -7.05 -12.19 5.08
C ALA A 72 -7.95 -13.10 5.91
N TYR A 73 -7.40 -13.56 7.04
CA TYR A 73 -8.11 -14.37 8.03
C TYR A 73 -8.57 -13.42 9.14
N LYS A 74 -9.90 -13.30 9.31
CA LYS A 74 -10.50 -12.55 10.42
C LYS A 74 -10.50 -13.38 11.69
#